data_AF-A0A915BRB0-F1
#
_entry.id   AF-A0A915BRB0-F1
#
_cell.length_a   1.000
_cell.length_b   1.000
_cell.length_c   1.000
_cell.angle_alpha   90.00
_cell.angle_beta   90.00
_cell.angle_gamma   90.00
#
_symmetry.space_group_name_H-M   'P 1'
#
loop_
_entity.id
_entity.type
_entity.pdbx_description
1 polymer ?
#
loop_
_entity_poly.entity_id
_entity_poly.type
_entity_poly.pdbx_seq_one_letter_code
_entity_poly.pdbx_strand_id
1 'polypeptide(L)'
;MAEPPLETDDEGAYFIDRDPLSFGIILNYLRLKSCSQLWEACLPKDPDRLALLTQEAEYFRLHQLRDQAVALLQSCTEKANASYVNEVPTHISYDYVTLSTNVAMIS
;
A
#
# COMPACT_ATOMS: atom_id res chain seq x y z
N MET A 1 0.85 13.72 -31.91
CA MET A 1 -0.63 13.61 -31.94
C MET A 1 -1.12 14.09 -30.59
N ALA A 2 -2.01 15.08 -30.55
CA ALA A 2 -2.63 15.51 -29.29
C ALA A 2 -3.71 14.48 -28.90
N GLU A 3 -3.81 14.12 -27.63
CA GLU A 3 -4.95 13.32 -27.15
C GLU A 3 -6.25 14.09 -27.36
N PRO A 4 -7.34 13.40 -27.71
CA PRO A 4 -8.65 14.04 -27.81
C PRO A 4 -9.02 14.67 -26.45
N PRO A 5 -9.74 15.80 -26.45
CA PRO A 5 -10.19 16.43 -25.21
C PRO A 5 -11.08 15.47 -24.43
N LEU A 6 -11.00 15.55 -23.10
CA LEU A 6 -11.86 14.79 -22.19
C LEU A 6 -13.34 15.07 -22.50
N GLU A 7 -14.16 14.01 -22.41
CA GLU A 7 -15.60 14.12 -22.56
C GLU A 7 -16.21 14.99 -21.45
N THR A 8 -17.18 15.83 -21.81
CA THR A 8 -17.94 16.65 -20.88
C THR A 8 -19.42 16.34 -21.00
N ASP A 9 -20.14 16.39 -19.89
CA ASP A 9 -21.61 16.35 -19.90
C ASP A 9 -22.25 17.66 -20.37
N ASP A 10 -23.59 17.71 -20.38
CA ASP A 10 -24.37 18.87 -20.83
C ASP A 10 -24.16 20.10 -19.93
N GLU A 11 -23.72 19.90 -18.69
CA GLU A 11 -23.36 20.94 -17.73
C GLU A 11 -21.88 21.37 -17.80
N GLY A 12 -21.06 20.71 -18.64
CA GLY A 12 -19.65 21.02 -18.83
C GLY A 12 -18.72 20.41 -17.79
N ALA A 13 -19.17 19.43 -17.01
CA ALA A 13 -18.32 18.66 -16.11
C ALA A 13 -17.54 17.60 -16.88
N TYR A 14 -16.24 17.49 -16.61
CA TYR A 14 -15.39 16.47 -17.23
C TYR A 14 -15.68 15.09 -16.65
N PHE A 15 -15.86 14.11 -17.53
CA PHE A 15 -15.98 12.71 -17.13
C PHE A 15 -14.60 12.08 -16.92
N ILE A 16 -14.45 11.39 -15.79
CA ILE A 16 -13.24 10.65 -15.43
C ILE A 16 -13.68 9.25 -14.99
N ASP A 17 -13.36 8.23 -15.80
CA ASP A 17 -13.69 6.83 -15.54
C ASP A 17 -12.71 6.18 -14.55
N ARG A 18 -12.60 6.76 -13.34
CA ARG A 18 -11.67 6.32 -12.27
C ARG A 18 -12.38 6.27 -10.92
N ASP A 19 -11.72 5.69 -9.91
CA ASP A 19 -12.27 5.57 -8.56
C ASP A 19 -12.49 6.94 -7.89
N PRO A 20 -13.74 7.35 -7.59
CA PRO A 20 -14.03 8.67 -7.04
C PRO A 20 -13.54 8.83 -5.60
N LEU A 21 -13.45 7.74 -4.82
CA LEU A 21 -13.02 7.80 -3.42
C LEU A 21 -11.53 8.17 -3.31
N SER A 22 -10.69 7.51 -4.09
CA SER A 22 -9.27 7.81 -4.19
C SER A 22 -9.03 9.16 -4.87
N PHE A 23 -9.85 9.52 -5.86
CA PHE A 23 -9.76 10.82 -6.52
C PHE A 23 -9.97 12.00 -5.55
N GLY A 24 -10.82 11.85 -4.54
CA GLY A 24 -10.94 12.83 -3.45
C GLY A 24 -9.61 13.11 -2.73
N ILE A 25 -8.79 12.07 -2.52
CA ILE A 25 -7.46 12.18 -1.91
C ILE A 25 -6.48 12.86 -2.89
N ILE A 26 -6.54 12.51 -4.18
CA ILE A 26 -5.77 13.15 -5.24
C ILE A 26 -6.02 14.67 -5.26
N LEU A 27 -7.27 15.10 -5.18
CA LEU A 27 -7.63 16.52 -5.15
C LEU A 27 -7.05 17.23 -3.92
N ASN A 28 -7.10 16.59 -2.74
CA ASN A 28 -6.53 17.17 -1.52
C ASN A 28 -5.01 17.28 -1.61
N TYR A 29 -4.33 16.27 -2.15
CA TYR A 29 -2.89 16.34 -2.43
C TYR A 29 -2.54 17.55 -3.31
N LEU A 30 -3.24 17.74 -4.44
CA LEU A 30 -2.98 18.84 -5.36
C LEU A 30 -3.19 20.21 -4.69
N ARG A 31 -4.27 20.37 -3.92
CA ARG A 31 -4.56 21.60 -3.17
C ARG A 31 -3.47 21.92 -2.15
N LEU A 32 -3.20 20.97 -1.25
CA LEU A 32 -2.23 21.16 -0.16
C LEU A 32 -0.81 21.38 -0.70
N LYS A 33 -0.41 20.62 -1.74
CA LYS A 33 0.89 20.80 -2.39
C LYS A 33 1.03 22.19 -3.01
N SER A 34 -0.02 22.69 -3.68
CA SER A 34 -0.01 24.03 -4.28
C SER A 34 0.14 25.15 -3.23
N CYS A 35 -0.36 24.92 -2.02
CA CYS A 35 -0.24 25.83 -0.88
C CYS A 35 1.00 25.54 0.01
N SER A 36 1.91 24.64 -0.39
CA SER A 36 3.05 24.20 0.42
C SER A 36 2.68 23.71 1.83
N GLN A 37 1.51 23.10 1.96
CA GLN A 37 1.01 22.52 3.21
C GLN A 37 1.39 21.04 3.34
N LEU A 38 1.36 20.53 4.59
CA LEU A 38 1.70 19.15 4.92
C LEU A 38 0.59 18.19 4.42
N TRP A 39 0.76 17.68 3.21
CA TRP A 39 -0.22 16.80 2.54
C TRP A 39 -0.08 15.35 2.99
N GLU A 40 1.09 14.94 3.44
CA GLU A 40 1.40 13.58 3.91
C GLU A 40 0.55 13.19 5.13
N ALA A 41 0.15 14.18 5.95
CA ALA A 41 -0.72 13.98 7.10
C ALA A 41 -2.16 13.58 6.73
N CYS A 42 -2.58 13.83 5.49
CA CYS A 42 -3.92 13.52 4.99
C CYS A 42 -4.00 12.17 4.29
N LEU A 43 -2.89 11.41 4.21
CA LEU A 43 -2.88 10.11 3.56
C LEU A 43 -3.63 9.06 4.39
N PRO A 44 -4.28 8.08 3.73
CA PRO A 44 -4.94 6.98 4.42
C PRO A 44 -3.91 6.14 5.19
N LYS A 45 -4.33 5.60 6.33
CA LYS A 45 -3.54 4.65 7.14
C LYS A 45 -3.89 3.18 6.86
N ASP A 46 -5.03 2.98 6.22
CA ASP A 46 -5.56 1.69 5.85
C ASP A 46 -4.80 1.14 4.62
N PRO A 47 -4.28 -0.11 4.65
CA PRO A 47 -3.50 -0.69 3.56
C PRO A 47 -4.26 -0.77 2.23
N ASP A 48 -5.54 -1.15 2.26
CA ASP A 48 -6.34 -1.30 1.03
C ASP A 48 -6.53 0.05 0.35
N ARG A 49 -6.84 1.10 1.14
CA ARG A 49 -6.92 2.47 0.62
C ARG A 49 -5.59 3.02 0.15
N LEU A 50 -4.48 2.64 0.78
CA LEU A 50 -3.14 3.00 0.31
C LEU A 50 -2.84 2.34 -1.05
N ALA A 51 -3.20 1.06 -1.23
CA ALA A 51 -3.01 0.35 -2.50
C ALA A 51 -3.83 0.98 -3.63
N LEU A 52 -5.10 1.31 -3.39
CA LEU A 52 -5.95 2.03 -4.36
C LEU A 52 -5.36 3.41 -4.70
N LEU A 53 -4.92 4.17 -3.69
CA LEU A 53 -4.28 5.46 -3.90
C LEU A 53 -3.00 5.36 -4.73
N THR A 54 -2.18 4.32 -4.52
CA THR A 54 -0.98 4.07 -5.34
C THR A 54 -1.34 3.90 -6.81
N GLN A 55 -2.40 3.15 -7.14
CA GLN A 55 -2.84 2.95 -8.52
C GLN A 55 -3.33 4.25 -9.17
N GLU A 56 -4.15 5.04 -8.47
CA GLU A 56 -4.63 6.32 -9.00
C GLU A 56 -3.50 7.35 -9.12
N ALA A 57 -2.58 7.42 -8.15
CA ALA A 57 -1.43 8.32 -8.23
C ALA A 57 -0.50 7.98 -9.39
N GLU A 58 -0.35 6.70 -9.74
CA GLU A 58 0.35 6.27 -10.97
C GLU A 58 -0.40 6.72 -12.22
N TYR A 59 -1.72 6.48 -12.30
CA TYR A 59 -2.55 6.88 -13.44
C TYR A 59 -2.44 8.38 -13.74
N PHE A 60 -2.56 9.23 -12.71
CA PHE A 60 -2.42 10.69 -12.84
C PHE A 60 -0.97 11.19 -12.85
N ARG A 61 0.02 10.29 -12.87
CA ARG A 61 1.47 10.58 -12.91
C ARG A 61 1.97 11.47 -11.76
N LEU A 62 1.38 11.30 -10.58
CA LEU A 62 1.74 12.01 -9.35
C LEU A 62 2.81 11.22 -8.57
N HIS A 63 4.00 11.08 -9.16
CA HIS A 63 5.09 10.22 -8.68
C HIS A 63 5.40 10.40 -7.18
N GLN A 64 5.49 11.64 -6.70
CA GLN A 64 5.78 11.90 -5.28
C GLN A 64 4.67 11.38 -4.34
N LEU A 65 3.40 11.50 -4.74
CA LEU A 65 2.29 10.96 -3.97
C LEU A 65 2.30 9.43 -3.98
N ARG A 66 2.53 8.84 -5.16
CA ARG A 66 2.65 7.39 -5.34
C ARG A 66 3.75 6.82 -4.46
N ASP A 67 4.96 7.37 -4.54
CA ASP A 67 6.13 6.86 -3.81
C ASP A 67 5.90 6.91 -2.30
N GLN A 68 5.27 7.98 -1.81
CA GLN A 68 4.91 8.09 -0.39
C GLN A 68 3.83 7.07 0.02
N ALA A 69 2.82 6.85 -0.80
CA ALA A 69 1.78 5.84 -0.53
C ALA A 69 2.38 4.41 -0.50
N VAL A 70 3.30 4.10 -1.42
CA VAL A 70 4.03 2.82 -1.45
C VAL A 70 4.87 2.63 -0.19
N ALA A 71 5.61 3.66 0.24
CA ALA A 71 6.42 3.60 1.45
C ALA A 71 5.55 3.33 2.70
N LEU A 72 4.38 3.98 2.80
CA LEU A 72 3.44 3.73 3.89
C LEU A 72 2.86 2.31 3.84
N LEU A 73 2.49 1.81 2.66
CA LEU A 73 1.96 0.46 2.48
C LEU A 73 2.98 -0.63 2.88
N GLN A 74 4.24 -0.45 2.51
CA GLN A 74 5.34 -1.33 2.94
C GLN A 74 5.48 -1.33 4.46
N SER A 75 5.42 -0.15 5.09
CA SER A 75 5.52 -0.01 6.55
C SER A 75 4.35 -0.67 7.31
N CYS A 76 3.16 -0.76 6.71
CA CYS A 76 2.02 -1.48 7.29
C CYS A 76 2.26 -2.99 7.28
N THR A 77 2.88 -3.51 6.20
CA THR A 77 3.17 -4.94 6.04
C THR A 77 4.23 -5.41 7.03
N GLU A 78 5.28 -4.60 7.25
CA GLU A 78 6.33 -4.92 8.23
C GLU A 78 5.81 -4.99 9.67
N LYS A 79 4.91 -4.07 10.05
CA LYS A 79 4.28 -4.08 11.38
C LYS A 79 3.38 -5.30 11.60
N ALA A 80 2.64 -5.72 10.58
CA ALA A 80 1.82 -6.94 10.65
C ALA A 80 2.70 -8.18 10.89
N ASN A 81 3.79 -8.30 10.12
CA ASN A 81 4.75 -9.39 10.25
C ASN A 81 5.43 -9.42 11.63
N ALA A 82 5.83 -8.26 12.16
CA ALA A 82 6.43 -8.17 13.49
C ALA A 82 5.47 -8.56 14.63
N SER A 83 4.16 -8.28 14.49
CA SER A 83 3.16 -8.71 15.48
C SER A 83 3.01 -10.24 15.53
N TYR A 84 3.07 -10.92 14.38
CA TYR A 84 2.96 -12.36 14.28
C TYR A 84 4.10 -13.10 15.00
N VAL A 85 5.34 -12.57 14.94
CA VAL A 85 6.49 -13.19 15.62
C VAL A 85 6.36 -13.11 17.15
N ASN A 86 5.65 -12.10 17.67
CA ASN A 86 5.44 -11.95 19.11
C ASN A 86 4.29 -12.80 19.67
N GLU A 87 3.43 -13.34 18.80
CA GLU A 87 2.26 -14.13 19.20
C GLU A 87 2.45 -15.64 19.06
N VAL A 88 3.56 -16.12 18.48
CA VAL A 88 3.89 -17.56 18.50
C VAL A 88 4.42 -17.90 19.90
N PRO A 89 3.71 -18.70 20.72
CA PRO A 89 4.26 -19.18 21.98
C PRO A 89 5.46 -20.07 21.64
N THR A 90 6.62 -19.73 22.18
CA THR A 90 7.89 -20.47 22.06
C THR A 90 7.88 -21.86 22.72
N HIS A 91 6.70 -22.48 22.86
CA HIS A 91 6.47 -23.71 23.61
C HIS A 91 5.99 -24.89 22.74
N ILE A 92 6.28 -24.88 21.43
CA ILE A 92 6.29 -26.12 20.65
C ILE A 92 7.66 -26.78 20.83
N SER A 93 7.62 -27.85 21.61
CA SER A 93 8.72 -28.67 22.10
C SER A 93 9.78 -29.02 21.03
N TYR A 94 11.05 -28.91 21.42
CA TYR A 94 12.22 -29.39 20.70
C TYR A 94 12.34 -30.93 20.72
N ASP A 95 11.28 -31.68 20.35
CA ASP A 95 11.29 -33.15 20.41
C ASP A 95 11.39 -33.84 19.04
N TYR A 96 11.82 -33.15 17.99
CA TYR A 96 12.02 -33.76 16.66
C TYR A 96 13.48 -34.01 16.25
N VAL A 97 14.45 -33.83 17.15
CA VAL A 97 15.88 -34.12 16.88
C VAL A 97 16.42 -35.19 17.82
N THR A 98 15.78 -36.37 17.89
CA THR A 98 16.37 -37.57 18.53
C THR A 98 15.91 -38.89 17.88
N LEU A 99 15.89 -39.01 16.55
CA LEU A 99 15.63 -40.32 15.91
C LEU A 99 16.46 -40.66 14.67
N SER A 100 17.60 -40.00 14.41
CA SER A 100 18.44 -40.31 13.24
C SER A 100 19.90 -40.71 13.52
N THR A 101 20.26 -41.13 14.73
CA THR A 101 21.69 -41.44 15.02
C THR A 101 22.00 -42.78 15.70
N ASN A 102 21.09 -43.75 15.78
CA ASN A 102 21.43 -45.07 16.33
C ASN A 102 20.99 -46.25 15.46
N VAL A 103 21.54 -46.37 14.25
CA VAL A 103 21.76 -47.67 13.58
C VAL A 103 23.07 -47.62 12.79
N ALA A 104 24.21 -47.65 13.49
CA ALA A 104 25.51 -47.99 12.90
C ALA A 104 26.55 -48.29 14.01
N MET A 105 26.29 -49.29 14.86
CA MET A 105 27.33 -49.93 15.69
C MET A 105 26.89 -51.36 16.05
N ILE A 106 26.59 -52.17 15.03
CA ILE A 106 26.71 -53.63 15.11
C ILE A 106 27.18 -54.11 13.73
N SER A 107 28.49 -54.25 13.56
CA SER A 107 29.19 -55.19 12.68
C SER A 107 30.69 -55.11 12.97
#